data_AF-A0A2E9ZQG9-F1
#
_entry.id   AF-A0A2E9ZQG9-F1
#
_cell.length_a   1.000
_cell.length_b   1.000
_cell.length_c   1.000
_cell.angle_alpha   90.00
_cell.angle_beta   90.00
_cell.angle_gamma   90.00
#
_symmetry.space_group_name_H-M   'P 1'
#
loop_
_entity.id
_entity.type
_entity.pdbx_description
1 polymer ?
#
loop_
_entity_poly.entity_id
_entity_poly.type
_entity_poly.pdbx_seq_one_letter_code
_entity_poly.pdbx_strand_id
1 'polypeptide(L)'
;MPIVVTGLSHHSSPVELRERFAFSQAQLIEALGQLRERGIADEAVILSTCNRVEIYAASSDTDEALGQALRQFLCEFHGIEEQPGEALYTLRDPQSVDHLFRVSCGMDSMVLGETEILGQLKQAYHLALAKKATGTLLNKTFQKAFNVSKLVRSGTQIQRGSISVSSVAVELAESIFDSLKSQQVLVIGAGDMSEKAARALKSRGASSVLVSNRSHDKAVALADELEGRAIRFDTWEEEFKAIDIIISSTSAPHYLLTRDKLQALLRERGHRPLLLVDIAVPRDIDSDCNQLENVYVYNIDDLQTIAGQYLEQRKAELAHCEKLIAEKRDELLNGLKSRPDRTQLGFRQEQAEA
;
A
#
# COMPACT_ATOMS: atom_id res chain seq x y z
N MET A 1 -26.15 19.67 7.10
CA MET A 1 -25.63 18.40 7.60
C MET A 1 -24.16 18.29 7.21
N PRO A 2 -23.24 18.56 8.15
CA PRO A 2 -21.81 18.32 7.95
C PRO A 2 -21.49 16.82 8.02
N ILE A 3 -20.37 16.41 7.44
CA ILE A 3 -19.82 15.06 7.59
C ILE A 3 -18.74 15.10 8.67
N VAL A 4 -18.85 14.19 9.63
CA VAL A 4 -17.87 14.03 10.71
C VAL A 4 -17.29 12.61 10.65
N VAL A 5 -15.99 12.50 10.89
CA VAL A 5 -15.33 11.21 11.13
C VAL A 5 -14.72 11.20 12.52
N THR A 6 -15.05 10.18 13.30
CA THR A 6 -14.46 9.94 14.62
C THR A 6 -13.87 8.54 14.66
N GLY A 7 -12.62 8.42 15.11
CA GLY A 7 -11.93 7.14 15.04
C GLY A 7 -10.51 7.16 15.57
N LEU A 8 -9.85 6.03 15.42
CA LEU A 8 -8.45 5.80 15.78
C LEU A 8 -7.73 5.21 14.57
N SER A 9 -6.45 5.51 14.42
CA SER A 9 -5.62 4.90 13.38
C SER A 9 -4.24 4.55 13.93
N HIS A 10 -3.48 3.79 13.16
CA HIS A 10 -2.08 3.48 13.45
C HIS A 10 -1.17 4.73 13.61
N HIS A 11 -1.61 5.91 13.15
CA HIS A 11 -0.91 7.17 13.38
C HIS A 11 -1.20 7.77 14.77
N SER A 12 -2.43 7.62 15.27
CA SER A 12 -2.87 8.24 16.52
C SER A 12 -2.80 7.30 17.72
N SER A 13 -2.66 5.99 17.50
CA SER A 13 -2.83 4.99 18.57
C SER A 13 -2.04 3.69 18.34
N PRO A 14 -1.53 3.09 19.44
CA PRO A 14 -0.87 1.79 19.39
C PRO A 14 -1.89 0.66 19.13
N VAL A 15 -1.41 -0.52 18.76
CA VAL A 15 -2.26 -1.63 18.32
C VAL A 15 -3.18 -2.14 19.44
N GLU A 16 -2.68 -2.18 20.68
CA GLU A 16 -3.39 -2.65 21.86
C GLU A 16 -4.62 -1.79 22.17
N LEU A 17 -4.54 -0.50 21.86
CA LEU A 17 -5.68 0.40 21.98
C LEU A 17 -6.68 0.16 20.84
N ARG A 18 -6.20 -0.01 19.60
CA ARG A 18 -7.06 -0.21 18.42
C ARG A 18 -7.85 -1.53 18.48
N GLU A 19 -7.25 -2.58 19.00
CA GLU A 19 -7.91 -3.88 19.20
C GLU A 19 -9.13 -3.77 20.13
N ARG A 20 -9.08 -2.90 21.14
CA ARG A 20 -10.20 -2.67 22.06
C ARG A 20 -11.41 -2.00 21.39
N PHE A 21 -11.18 -1.24 20.32
CA PHE A 21 -12.21 -0.58 19.52
C PHE A 21 -12.58 -1.36 18.25
N ALA A 22 -11.98 -2.53 17.99
CA ALA A 22 -12.26 -3.29 16.78
C ALA A 22 -13.68 -3.86 16.81
N PHE A 23 -14.37 -3.78 15.67
CA PHE A 23 -15.70 -4.36 15.50
C PHE A 23 -15.62 -5.72 14.79
N SER A 24 -16.29 -6.73 15.35
CA SER A 24 -16.69 -7.91 14.59
C SER A 24 -17.83 -7.60 13.62
N GLN A 25 -18.09 -8.48 12.65
CA GLN A 25 -19.16 -8.27 11.66
C GLN A 25 -20.56 -8.17 12.31
N ALA A 26 -20.83 -8.93 13.37
CA ALA A 26 -22.08 -8.84 14.11
C ALA A 26 -22.22 -7.50 14.83
N GLN A 27 -21.14 -7.04 15.48
CA GLN A 27 -21.08 -5.76 16.17
C GLN A 27 -21.23 -4.58 15.20
N LEU A 28 -20.70 -4.65 13.98
CA LEU A 28 -20.90 -3.60 12.97
C LEU A 28 -22.39 -3.37 12.67
N ILE A 29 -23.16 -4.44 12.54
CA ILE A 29 -24.60 -4.36 12.25
C ILE A 29 -25.35 -3.76 13.45
N GLU A 30 -25.01 -4.22 14.65
CA GLU A 30 -25.58 -3.71 15.90
C GLU A 30 -25.28 -2.23 16.09
N ALA A 31 -24.02 -1.83 15.93
CA ALA A 31 -23.58 -0.45 16.11
C ALA A 31 -24.26 0.52 15.14
N LEU A 32 -24.40 0.13 13.86
CA LEU A 32 -25.16 0.92 12.88
C LEU A 32 -26.64 1.06 13.27
N GLY A 33 -27.23 0.02 13.84
CA GLY A 33 -28.59 0.06 14.39
C GLY A 33 -28.70 1.04 15.56
N GLN A 34 -27.81 0.92 16.54
CA GLN A 34 -27.80 1.77 17.74
C GLN A 34 -27.56 3.25 17.41
N LEU A 35 -26.66 3.58 16.47
CA LEU A 35 -26.42 4.96 16.04
C LEU A 35 -27.71 5.63 15.53
N ARG A 36 -28.52 4.88 14.78
CA ARG A 36 -29.80 5.36 14.24
C ARG A 36 -30.90 5.40 15.32
N GLU A 37 -31.03 4.33 16.11
CA GLU A 37 -32.08 4.22 17.15
C GLU A 37 -31.91 5.26 18.25
N ARG A 38 -30.67 5.60 18.60
CA ARG A 38 -30.35 6.65 19.57
C ARG A 38 -30.41 8.07 18.96
N GLY A 39 -30.67 8.20 17.66
CA GLY A 39 -30.71 9.48 16.96
C GLY A 39 -29.36 10.21 16.90
N ILE A 40 -28.24 9.48 17.03
CA ILE A 40 -26.90 10.07 17.02
C ILE A 40 -26.52 10.50 15.59
N ALA A 41 -26.87 9.69 14.59
CA ALA A 41 -26.58 9.96 13.19
C ALA A 41 -27.73 9.52 12.29
N ASP A 42 -28.06 10.39 11.31
CA ASP A 42 -29.03 10.08 10.24
C ASP A 42 -28.41 9.14 9.21
N GLU A 43 -27.11 9.28 8.97
CA GLU A 43 -26.33 8.43 8.09
C GLU A 43 -25.02 8.03 8.77
N ALA A 44 -24.61 6.76 8.68
CA ALA A 44 -23.37 6.26 9.25
C ALA A 44 -22.73 5.14 8.40
N VAL A 45 -21.40 5.13 8.34
CA VAL A 45 -20.56 4.03 7.83
C VAL A 45 -19.45 3.76 8.85
N ILE A 46 -19.25 2.49 9.22
CA ILE A 46 -18.20 2.08 10.15
C ILE A 46 -17.13 1.29 9.39
N LEU A 47 -15.89 1.78 9.43
CA LEU A 47 -14.70 1.11 8.89
C LEU A 47 -13.89 0.54 10.06
N SER A 48 -13.74 -0.77 10.12
CA SER A 48 -12.94 -1.46 11.14
C SER A 48 -11.93 -2.38 10.44
N THR A 49 -10.65 -2.07 10.59
CA THR A 49 -9.52 -2.80 10.00
C THR A 49 -8.44 -3.04 11.06
N CYS A 50 -7.40 -3.80 10.71
CA CYS A 50 -6.24 -3.98 11.57
C CYS A 50 -5.42 -2.69 11.78
N ASN A 51 -5.70 -1.59 11.06
CA ASN A 51 -4.95 -0.33 11.10
C ASN A 51 -5.79 0.90 11.49
N ARG A 52 -7.12 0.78 11.49
CA ARG A 52 -8.03 1.88 11.87
C ARG A 52 -9.42 1.39 12.27
N VAL A 53 -10.06 2.18 13.13
CA VAL A 53 -11.49 2.08 13.45
C VAL A 53 -12.08 3.47 13.32
N GLU A 54 -13.01 3.66 12.39
CA GLU A 54 -13.57 4.98 12.06
C GLU A 54 -15.07 4.89 11.83
N ILE A 55 -15.82 5.85 12.39
CA ILE A 55 -17.23 6.09 12.08
C ILE A 55 -17.32 7.38 11.25
N TYR A 56 -17.78 7.25 10.01
CA TYR A 56 -18.16 8.37 9.16
C TYR A 56 -19.65 8.60 9.32
N ALA A 57 -20.06 9.77 9.79
CA ALA A 57 -21.46 10.06 10.07
C ALA A 57 -21.91 11.43 9.56
N ALA A 58 -23.22 11.54 9.35
CA ALA A 58 -23.91 12.78 9.08
C ALA A 58 -25.16 12.89 9.95
N SER A 59 -25.42 14.09 10.46
CA SER A 59 -26.60 14.44 11.25
C SER A 59 -27.07 15.86 10.92
N SER A 60 -28.33 16.17 11.24
CA SER A 60 -28.86 17.53 11.29
C SER A 60 -28.21 18.40 12.37
N ASP A 61 -27.58 17.79 13.38
CA ASP A 61 -26.89 18.48 14.46
C ASP A 61 -25.63 19.21 14.00
N THR A 62 -25.07 20.03 14.90
CA THR A 62 -23.76 20.66 14.66
C THR A 62 -22.66 19.60 14.58
N ASP A 63 -21.62 19.89 13.81
CA ASP A 63 -20.44 19.04 13.67
C ASP A 63 -19.74 18.76 15.02
N GLU A 64 -19.76 19.73 15.93
CA GLU A 64 -19.27 19.57 17.30
C GLU A 64 -20.07 18.58 18.13
N ALA A 65 -21.40 18.73 18.16
CA ALA A 65 -22.27 17.85 18.92
C ALA A 65 -22.21 16.41 18.38
N LEU A 66 -22.25 16.25 17.06
CA LEU A 66 -22.09 14.96 16.40
C LEU A 66 -20.73 14.32 16.75
N GLY A 67 -19.65 15.08 16.67
CA GLY A 67 -18.32 14.61 17.04
C GLY A 67 -18.24 14.09 18.48
N GLN A 68 -18.78 14.84 19.44
CA GLN A 68 -18.82 14.41 20.85
C GLN A 68 -19.68 13.16 21.05
N ALA A 69 -20.86 13.10 20.42
CA ALA A 69 -21.76 11.96 20.51
C ALA A 69 -21.13 10.68 19.93
N LEU A 70 -20.41 10.77 18.81
CA LEU A 70 -19.68 9.64 18.22
C LEU A 70 -18.54 9.15 19.11
N ARG A 71 -17.80 10.07 19.76
CA ARG A 71 -16.74 9.69 20.71
C ARG A 71 -17.31 8.93 21.89
N GLN A 72 -18.39 9.46 22.46
CA GLN A 72 -19.10 8.83 23.57
C GLN A 72 -19.64 7.46 23.17
N PHE A 73 -20.29 7.38 22.00
CA PHE A 73 -20.81 6.12 21.45
C PHE A 73 -19.72 5.04 21.31
N LEU A 74 -18.56 5.38 20.73
CA LEU A 74 -17.46 4.42 20.59
C LEU A 74 -16.97 3.91 21.95
N CYS A 75 -16.85 4.79 22.94
CA CYS A 75 -16.41 4.37 24.27
C CYS A 75 -17.46 3.49 24.95
N GLU A 76 -18.74 3.89 24.91
CA GLU A 76 -19.85 3.12 25.50
C GLU A 76 -20.02 1.74 24.84
N PHE A 77 -20.00 1.69 23.50
CA PHE A 77 -20.19 0.44 22.76
C PHE A 77 -19.11 -0.59 23.08
N HIS A 78 -17.87 -0.14 23.31
CA HIS A 78 -16.73 -1.00 23.64
C HIS A 78 -16.47 -1.14 25.16
N GLY A 79 -17.33 -0.56 26.01
CA GLY A 79 -17.17 -0.62 27.47
C GLY A 79 -15.89 0.04 27.98
N ILE A 80 -15.47 1.14 27.35
CA ILE A 80 -14.25 1.89 27.70
C ILE A 80 -14.62 3.05 28.62
N GLU A 81 -14.23 2.94 29.89
CA GLU A 81 -14.58 3.91 30.94
C GLU A 81 -13.82 5.25 30.79
N GLU A 82 -12.53 5.19 30.44
CA GLU A 82 -11.69 6.38 30.26
C GLU A 82 -11.51 6.69 28.77
N GLN A 83 -11.96 7.87 28.34
CA GLN A 83 -11.78 8.27 26.94
C GLN A 83 -10.28 8.39 26.62
N PRO A 84 -9.83 7.84 25.47
CA PRO A 84 -8.41 7.75 25.14
C PRO A 84 -7.80 9.09 24.66
N GLY A 85 -8.33 10.23 25.13
CA GLY A 85 -7.83 11.57 24.82
C GLY A 85 -7.72 11.85 23.32
N GLU A 86 -6.53 12.30 22.91
CA GLU A 86 -6.21 12.64 21.50
C GLU A 86 -6.06 11.43 20.58
N ALA A 87 -5.88 10.22 21.13
CA ALA A 87 -5.72 9.01 20.32
C ALA A 87 -6.98 8.70 19.52
N LEU A 88 -8.15 8.96 20.11
CA LEU A 88 -9.43 9.03 19.42
C LEU A 88 -9.54 10.43 18.84
N TYR A 89 -9.50 10.57 17.51
CA TYR A 89 -9.57 11.87 16.85
C TYR A 89 -10.98 12.12 16.32
N THR A 90 -11.26 13.39 15.99
CA THR A 90 -12.51 13.79 15.33
C THR A 90 -12.19 14.83 14.27
N LEU A 91 -12.51 14.54 13.01
CA LEU A 91 -12.35 15.46 11.90
C LEU A 91 -13.73 15.90 11.41
N ARG A 92 -13.85 17.19 11.12
CA ARG A 92 -15.07 17.85 10.63
C ARG A 92 -14.84 18.32 9.20
N ASP A 93 -15.87 18.77 8.51
CA ASP A 93 -15.69 19.35 7.19
C ASP A 93 -14.78 20.60 7.24
N PRO A 94 -13.85 20.77 6.28
CA PRO A 94 -13.60 19.92 5.10
C PRO A 94 -12.68 18.71 5.36
N GLN A 95 -12.02 18.61 6.52
CA GLN A 95 -11.02 17.59 6.84
C GLN A 95 -11.58 16.16 6.86
N SER A 96 -12.83 15.95 7.22
CA SER A 96 -13.47 14.62 7.20
C SER A 96 -13.55 14.02 5.79
N VAL A 97 -13.93 14.83 4.80
CA VAL A 97 -13.98 14.44 3.39
C VAL A 97 -12.57 14.27 2.82
N ASP A 98 -11.65 15.16 3.17
CA ASP A 98 -10.24 15.05 2.80
C ASP A 98 -9.64 13.72 3.28
N HIS A 99 -9.86 13.40 4.55
CA HIS A 99 -9.43 12.14 5.19
C HIS A 99 -9.99 10.92 4.48
N LEU A 100 -11.29 10.89 4.21
CA LEU A 100 -11.92 9.79 3.46
C LEU A 100 -11.24 9.58 2.09
N PHE A 101 -10.93 10.66 1.39
CA PHE A 101 -10.28 10.58 0.08
C PHE A 101 -8.85 10.04 0.23
N ARG A 102 -8.06 10.53 1.19
CA ARG A 102 -6.70 10.03 1.47
C ARG A 102 -6.69 8.56 1.85
N VAL A 103 -7.59 8.12 2.74
CA VAL A 103 -7.78 6.71 3.13
C VAL A 103 -8.14 5.87 1.91
N SER A 104 -9.10 6.31 1.09
CA SER A 104 -9.51 5.57 -0.13
C SER A 104 -8.42 5.46 -1.19
N CYS A 105 -7.44 6.38 -1.18
CA CYS A 105 -6.29 6.37 -2.09
C CYS A 105 -5.08 5.60 -1.53
N GLY A 106 -5.17 5.03 -0.33
CA GLY A 106 -4.05 4.34 0.33
C GLY A 106 -2.94 5.29 0.81
N MET A 107 -3.19 6.61 0.85
CA MET A 107 -2.18 7.60 1.27
C MET A 107 -1.99 7.65 2.78
N ASP A 108 -2.99 7.20 3.53
CA ASP A 108 -2.97 7.09 4.99
C ASP A 108 -2.73 5.63 5.44
N SER A 109 -2.15 4.79 4.59
CA SER A 109 -1.92 3.37 4.90
C SER A 109 -0.46 3.13 5.28
N MET A 110 -0.21 2.14 6.14
CA MET A 110 1.14 1.76 6.57
C MET A 110 2.05 1.44 5.37
N VAL A 111 1.48 0.81 4.35
CA VAL A 111 2.09 0.71 3.01
C VAL A 111 1.41 1.74 2.12
N LEU A 112 2.12 2.82 1.83
CA LEU A 112 1.57 3.93 1.05
C LEU A 112 1.17 3.48 -0.36
N GLY A 113 -0.06 3.80 -0.78
CA GLY A 113 -0.59 3.50 -2.12
C GLY A 113 -1.15 2.09 -2.30
N GLU A 114 -1.28 1.32 -1.21
CA GLU A 114 -1.90 -0.01 -1.21
C GLU A 114 -3.38 0.03 -1.64
N THR A 115 -3.90 -1.12 -2.10
CA THR A 115 -5.26 -1.23 -2.68
C THR A 115 -6.28 -2.01 -1.84
N GLU A 116 -5.82 -2.68 -0.79
CA GLU A 116 -6.62 -3.43 0.16
C GLU A 116 -7.57 -2.51 0.94
N ILE A 117 -7.11 -1.35 1.43
CA ILE A 117 -7.95 -0.40 2.17
C ILE A 117 -9.16 0.08 1.35
N LEU A 118 -9.00 0.27 0.04
CA LEU A 118 -10.10 0.63 -0.84
C LEU A 118 -11.15 -0.49 -0.89
N GLY A 119 -10.71 -1.75 -0.91
CA GLY A 119 -11.59 -2.92 -0.85
C GLY A 119 -12.37 -2.98 0.46
N GLN A 120 -11.67 -2.81 1.59
CA GLN A 120 -12.27 -2.79 2.93
C GLN A 120 -13.27 -1.63 3.08
N LEU A 121 -12.93 -0.44 2.59
CA LEU A 121 -13.80 0.74 2.59
C LEU A 121 -15.08 0.53 1.77
N LYS A 122 -14.97 -0.12 0.60
CA LYS A 122 -16.15 -0.52 -0.20
C LYS A 122 -17.03 -1.50 0.55
N GLN A 123 -16.44 -2.50 1.21
CA GLN A 123 -17.20 -3.48 2.01
C GLN A 123 -17.95 -2.80 3.16
N ALA A 124 -17.29 -1.90 3.90
CA ALA A 124 -17.91 -1.10 4.96
C ALA A 124 -19.10 -0.29 4.44
N TYR A 125 -18.92 0.42 3.31
CA TYR A 125 -19.98 1.17 2.66
C TYR A 125 -21.15 0.29 2.22
N HIS A 126 -20.88 -0.86 1.58
CA HIS A 126 -21.92 -1.77 1.12
C HIS A 126 -22.71 -2.40 2.27
N LEU A 127 -22.05 -2.70 3.40
CA LEU A 127 -22.71 -3.17 4.61
C LEU A 127 -23.68 -2.11 5.16
N ALA A 128 -23.21 -0.86 5.30
CA ALA A 128 -24.04 0.24 5.77
C ALA A 128 -25.24 0.52 4.84
N LEU A 129 -25.00 0.47 3.52
CA LEU A 129 -26.05 0.60 2.51
C LEU A 129 -27.10 -0.52 2.62
N ALA A 130 -26.67 -1.77 2.78
CA ALA A 130 -27.57 -2.92 2.94
C ALA A 130 -28.41 -2.83 4.23
N LYS A 131 -27.88 -2.20 5.28
CA LYS A 131 -28.60 -1.94 6.53
C LYS A 131 -29.42 -0.65 6.53
N LYS A 132 -29.50 0.04 5.38
CA LYS A 132 -30.18 1.34 5.23
C LYS A 132 -29.70 2.35 6.27
N ALA A 133 -28.39 2.31 6.56
CA ALA A 133 -27.72 3.24 7.46
C ALA A 133 -27.05 4.39 6.71
N THR A 134 -27.07 4.39 5.37
CA THR A 134 -26.59 5.50 4.54
C THR A 134 -27.76 6.21 3.87
N GLY A 135 -27.62 7.51 3.64
CA GLY A 135 -28.58 8.34 2.93
C GLY A 135 -27.94 9.10 1.77
N THR A 136 -28.52 10.23 1.39
CA THR A 136 -28.08 10.96 0.20
C THR A 136 -26.67 11.52 0.34
N LEU A 137 -26.28 11.92 1.55
CA LEU A 137 -25.01 12.61 1.78
C LEU A 137 -23.83 11.63 1.69
N LEU A 138 -23.81 10.61 2.55
CA LEU A 138 -22.75 9.59 2.57
C LEU A 138 -22.73 8.78 1.27
N ASN A 139 -23.88 8.52 0.63
CA ASN A 139 -23.87 7.87 -0.70
C ASN A 139 -23.09 8.70 -1.72
N LYS A 140 -23.32 10.01 -1.82
CA LYS A 140 -22.57 10.85 -2.76
C LYS A 140 -21.09 10.93 -2.39
N THR A 141 -20.79 11.09 -1.11
CA THR A 141 -19.42 11.27 -0.63
C THR A 141 -18.57 10.02 -0.85
N PHE A 142 -19.06 8.82 -0.48
CA PHE A 142 -18.34 7.57 -0.68
C PHE A 142 -18.19 7.23 -2.17
N GLN A 143 -19.21 7.45 -3.00
CA GLN A 143 -19.09 7.26 -4.45
C GLN A 143 -18.07 8.21 -5.07
N LYS A 144 -18.01 9.47 -4.62
CA LYS A 144 -16.96 10.41 -5.03
C LYS A 144 -15.58 9.92 -4.57
N ALA A 145 -15.44 9.43 -3.32
CA ALA A 145 -14.19 8.87 -2.82
C ALA A 145 -13.67 7.72 -3.70
N PHE A 146 -14.54 6.77 -4.09
CA PHE A 146 -14.15 5.67 -4.98
C PHE A 146 -13.71 6.16 -6.37
N ASN A 147 -14.37 7.20 -6.90
CA ASN A 147 -13.99 7.81 -8.17
C ASN A 147 -12.65 8.57 -8.07
N VAL A 148 -12.43 9.29 -6.97
CA VAL A 148 -11.16 9.98 -6.70
C VAL A 148 -10.03 8.96 -6.57
N SER A 149 -10.24 7.88 -5.82
CA SER A 149 -9.28 6.78 -5.72
C SER A 149 -8.93 6.21 -7.10
N LYS A 150 -9.92 5.97 -7.97
CA LYS A 150 -9.67 5.54 -9.36
C LYS A 150 -8.86 6.58 -10.14
N LEU A 151 -9.22 7.86 -10.02
CA LEU A 151 -8.57 8.96 -10.72
C LEU A 151 -7.10 9.11 -10.30
N VAL A 152 -6.83 9.13 -8.99
CA VAL A 152 -5.48 9.16 -8.42
C VAL A 152 -4.68 7.96 -8.95
N ARG A 153 -5.22 6.75 -8.85
CA ARG A 153 -4.54 5.54 -9.34
C ARG A 153 -4.21 5.56 -10.83
N SER A 154 -5.07 6.14 -11.65
CA SER A 154 -4.86 6.24 -13.10
C SER A 154 -4.00 7.43 -13.52
N GLY A 155 -3.98 8.49 -12.70
CA GLY A 155 -3.36 9.77 -13.01
C GLY A 155 -2.03 10.01 -12.30
N THR A 156 -1.66 9.17 -11.33
CA THR A 156 -0.45 9.32 -10.52
C THR A 156 0.32 7.99 -10.43
N GLN A 157 1.60 8.06 -10.11
CA GLN A 157 2.46 6.89 -9.91
C GLN A 157 2.54 6.45 -8.45
N ILE A 158 1.58 6.86 -7.60
CA ILE A 158 1.60 6.64 -6.15
C ILE A 158 1.63 5.16 -5.73
N GLN A 159 1.27 4.25 -6.64
CA GLN A 159 1.27 2.80 -6.42
C GLN A 159 2.58 2.09 -6.79
N ARG A 160 3.55 2.77 -7.40
CA ARG A 160 4.83 2.14 -7.76
C ARG A 160 5.69 1.91 -6.51
N GLY A 161 6.05 0.64 -6.28
CA GLY A 161 7.20 0.18 -5.51
C GLY A 161 7.22 0.53 -4.01
N SER A 162 7.28 -0.48 -3.14
CA SER A 162 7.72 -0.31 -1.75
C SER A 162 9.23 -0.06 -1.73
N ILE A 163 9.67 1.21 -1.66
CA ILE A 163 11.07 1.63 -1.88
C ILE A 163 12.03 0.92 -0.90
N SER A 164 12.59 -0.17 -1.38
CA SER A 164 13.60 -1.00 -0.74
C SER A 164 14.58 -1.47 -1.80
N VAL A 165 15.81 -1.79 -1.42
CA VAL A 165 16.82 -2.34 -2.35
C VAL A 165 16.25 -3.53 -3.13
N SER A 166 15.47 -4.38 -2.48
CA SER A 166 14.77 -5.52 -3.09
C SER A 166 13.74 -5.12 -4.15
N SER A 167 12.96 -4.05 -3.92
CA SER A 167 12.02 -3.54 -4.92
C SER A 167 12.72 -2.91 -6.13
N VAL A 168 13.83 -2.20 -5.90
CA VAL A 168 14.61 -1.59 -6.99
C VAL A 168 15.22 -2.67 -7.87
N ALA A 169 15.73 -3.76 -7.29
CA ALA A 169 16.23 -4.90 -8.06
C ALA A 169 15.15 -5.50 -8.99
N VAL A 170 13.90 -5.57 -8.52
CA VAL A 170 12.75 -6.03 -9.33
C VAL A 170 12.43 -5.06 -10.46
N GLU A 171 12.39 -3.76 -10.17
CA GLU A 171 12.10 -2.73 -11.19
C GLU A 171 13.20 -2.67 -12.26
N LEU A 172 14.47 -2.82 -11.85
CA LEU A 172 15.59 -2.96 -12.78
C LEU A 172 15.39 -4.17 -13.70
N ALA A 173 15.02 -5.33 -13.14
CA ALA A 173 14.72 -6.51 -13.93
C ALA A 173 13.56 -6.26 -14.91
N GLU A 174 12.45 -5.66 -14.48
CA GLU A 174 11.31 -5.32 -15.34
C GLU A 174 11.63 -4.29 -16.43
N SER A 175 12.68 -3.48 -16.26
CA SER A 175 13.14 -2.53 -17.28
C SER A 175 14.11 -3.13 -18.31
N ILE A 176 14.80 -4.21 -17.95
CA ILE A 176 15.75 -4.92 -18.82
C ILE A 176 15.05 -6.05 -19.59
N PHE A 177 14.12 -6.76 -18.95
CA PHE A 177 13.44 -7.92 -19.53
C PHE A 177 11.99 -7.59 -19.89
N ASP A 178 11.55 -7.98 -21.09
CA ASP A 178 10.14 -7.84 -21.52
C ASP A 178 9.16 -8.57 -20.58
N SER A 179 9.60 -9.67 -19.96
CA SER A 179 8.85 -10.41 -18.95
C SER A 179 9.76 -11.21 -18.04
N LEU A 180 9.40 -11.31 -16.75
CA LEU A 180 10.08 -12.17 -15.77
C LEU A 180 9.69 -13.65 -15.89
N LYS A 181 8.58 -13.98 -16.57
CA LYS A 181 8.03 -15.35 -16.67
C LYS A 181 8.96 -16.38 -17.26
N SER A 182 9.96 -15.97 -18.03
CA SER A 182 10.97 -16.82 -18.64
C SER A 182 12.36 -16.70 -18.00
N GLN A 183 12.51 -15.85 -16.97
CA GLN A 183 13.82 -15.53 -16.42
C GLN A 183 14.17 -16.45 -15.26
N GLN A 184 15.40 -16.92 -15.22
CA GLN A 184 15.92 -17.68 -14.09
C GLN A 184 16.78 -16.81 -13.19
N VAL A 185 16.51 -16.88 -11.89
CA VAL A 185 17.23 -16.11 -10.86
C VAL A 185 18.21 -17.04 -10.15
N LEU A 186 19.46 -16.64 -10.00
CA LEU A 186 20.43 -17.27 -9.11
C LEU A 186 20.72 -16.34 -7.93
N VAL A 187 20.61 -16.86 -6.72
CA VAL A 187 21.09 -16.20 -5.50
C VAL A 187 22.41 -16.83 -5.10
N ILE A 188 23.46 -16.03 -4.97
CA ILE A 188 24.77 -16.45 -4.45
C ILE A 188 24.94 -15.83 -3.06
N GLY A 189 24.90 -16.67 -2.03
CA GLY A 189 24.82 -16.26 -0.64
C GLY A 189 23.43 -16.48 -0.03
N ALA A 190 23.27 -16.10 1.23
CA ALA A 190 22.00 -16.16 1.95
C ALA A 190 21.93 -15.01 2.96
N GLY A 191 22.01 -13.78 2.46
CA GLY A 191 21.76 -12.58 3.25
C GLY A 191 20.30 -12.14 3.15
N ASP A 192 19.74 -11.57 4.22
CA ASP A 192 18.34 -11.14 4.31
C ASP A 192 17.89 -10.28 3.12
N MET A 193 18.78 -9.42 2.62
CA MET A 193 18.47 -8.52 1.51
C MET A 193 18.41 -9.26 0.17
N SER A 194 19.28 -10.25 -0.03
CA SER A 194 19.26 -11.12 -1.22
C SER A 194 18.03 -12.03 -1.25
N GLU A 195 17.61 -12.54 -0.08
CA GLU A 195 16.36 -13.29 0.05
C GLU A 195 15.16 -12.43 -0.34
N LYS A 196 15.03 -11.23 0.24
CA LYS A 196 13.91 -10.33 -0.06
C LYS A 196 13.83 -9.96 -1.55
N ALA A 197 14.99 -9.73 -2.18
CA ALA A 197 15.06 -9.45 -3.61
C ALA A 197 14.61 -10.67 -4.46
N ALA A 198 15.10 -11.86 -4.14
CA ALA A 198 14.72 -13.08 -4.83
C ALA A 198 13.23 -13.43 -4.64
N ARG A 199 12.70 -13.27 -3.42
CA ARG A 199 11.29 -13.46 -3.10
C ARG A 199 10.41 -12.49 -3.89
N ALA A 200 10.84 -11.24 -4.03
CA ALA A 200 10.12 -10.23 -4.80
C ALA A 200 10.15 -10.51 -6.32
N LEU A 201 11.29 -10.96 -6.88
CA LEU A 201 11.36 -11.40 -8.27
C LEU A 201 10.46 -12.60 -8.55
N LYS A 202 10.45 -13.59 -7.63
CA LYS A 202 9.57 -14.74 -7.72
C LYS A 202 8.09 -14.35 -7.67
N SER A 203 7.70 -13.46 -6.76
CA SER A 203 6.30 -13.00 -6.66
C SER A 203 5.84 -12.21 -7.90
N ARG A 204 6.78 -11.59 -8.63
CA ARG A 204 6.54 -10.97 -9.95
C ARG A 204 6.59 -11.95 -11.13
N GLY A 205 6.78 -13.23 -10.85
CA GLY A 205 6.63 -14.31 -11.82
C GLY A 205 7.93 -14.81 -12.42
N ALA A 206 9.10 -14.58 -11.79
CA ALA A 206 10.33 -15.26 -12.20
C ALA A 206 10.14 -16.79 -12.27
N SER A 207 10.65 -17.42 -13.33
CA SER A 207 10.34 -18.83 -13.66
C SER A 207 10.89 -19.82 -12.65
N SER A 208 12.09 -19.57 -12.12
CA SER A 208 12.76 -20.42 -11.15
C SER A 208 13.79 -19.64 -10.36
N VAL A 209 14.02 -20.05 -9.12
CA VAL A 209 15.09 -19.53 -8.27
C VAL A 209 16.07 -20.66 -7.95
N LEU A 210 17.34 -20.43 -8.27
CA LEU A 210 18.47 -21.24 -7.86
C LEU A 210 19.16 -20.56 -6.67
N VAL A 211 19.61 -21.34 -5.69
CA VAL A 211 20.31 -20.81 -4.52
C VAL A 211 21.63 -21.53 -4.34
N SER A 212 22.71 -20.77 -4.20
CA SER A 212 24.07 -21.27 -4.02
C SER A 212 24.72 -20.61 -2.81
N ASN A 213 25.30 -21.38 -1.91
CA ASN A 213 25.97 -20.86 -0.72
C ASN A 213 27.12 -21.78 -0.31
N ARG A 214 28.21 -21.22 0.23
CA ARG A 214 29.35 -21.99 0.77
C ARG A 214 28.90 -23.03 1.80
N SER A 215 27.94 -22.66 2.65
CA SER A 215 27.23 -23.61 3.51
C SER A 215 26.03 -24.15 2.74
N HIS A 216 26.12 -25.41 2.30
CA HIS A 216 25.06 -26.02 1.50
C HIS A 216 23.72 -26.07 2.25
N ASP A 217 23.73 -26.31 3.57
CA ASP A 217 22.51 -26.31 4.40
C ASP A 217 21.77 -24.97 4.34
N LYS A 218 22.50 -23.84 4.32
CA LYS A 218 21.89 -22.51 4.13
C LYS A 218 21.30 -22.33 2.74
N ALA A 219 21.93 -22.91 1.71
CA ALA A 219 21.37 -22.87 0.36
C ALA A 219 20.07 -23.69 0.26
N VAL A 220 20.02 -24.86 0.91
CA VAL A 220 18.82 -25.70 0.97
C VAL A 220 17.70 -24.99 1.70
N ALA A 221 17.94 -24.47 2.91
CA ALA A 221 16.92 -23.76 3.68
C ALA A 221 16.30 -22.58 2.91
N LEU A 222 17.14 -21.73 2.31
CA LEU A 222 16.68 -20.59 1.52
C LEU A 222 15.99 -21.02 0.22
N ALA A 223 16.46 -22.09 -0.44
CA ALA A 223 15.79 -22.63 -1.62
C ALA A 223 14.39 -23.14 -1.26
N ASP A 224 14.22 -23.84 -0.15
CA ASP A 224 12.91 -24.34 0.30
C ASP A 224 11.92 -23.18 0.53
N GLU A 225 12.36 -22.11 1.21
CA GLU A 225 11.53 -20.92 1.45
C GLU A 225 11.13 -20.16 0.18
N LEU A 226 11.93 -20.27 -0.87
CA LEU A 226 11.71 -19.64 -2.16
C LEU A 226 11.10 -20.64 -3.17
N GLU A 227 10.71 -21.85 -2.75
CA GLU A 227 10.36 -23.00 -3.60
C GLU A 227 11.25 -23.09 -4.85
N GLY A 228 12.55 -22.93 -4.62
CA GLY A 228 13.61 -22.95 -5.61
C GLY A 228 14.39 -24.26 -5.56
N ARG A 229 15.62 -24.23 -6.08
CA ARG A 229 16.55 -25.37 -6.06
C ARG A 229 17.91 -24.94 -5.54
N ALA A 230 18.39 -25.63 -4.51
CA ALA A 230 19.76 -25.45 -4.05
C ALA A 230 20.74 -26.09 -5.04
N ILE A 231 21.81 -25.37 -5.38
CA ILE A 231 22.92 -25.85 -6.19
C ILE A 231 24.24 -25.70 -5.43
N ARG A 232 25.27 -26.39 -5.91
CA ARG A 232 26.59 -26.42 -5.28
C ARG A 232 27.36 -25.14 -5.55
N PHE A 233 28.01 -24.60 -4.52
CA PHE A 233 28.80 -23.36 -4.61
C PHE A 233 30.05 -23.49 -5.47
N ASP A 234 30.56 -24.70 -5.62
CA ASP A 234 31.73 -25.04 -6.42
C ASP A 234 31.39 -25.25 -7.90
N THR A 235 30.13 -25.52 -8.25
CA THR A 235 29.75 -25.91 -9.63
C THR A 235 28.57 -25.12 -10.21
N TRP A 236 28.11 -24.04 -9.56
CA TRP A 236 26.98 -23.24 -10.05
C TRP A 236 27.22 -22.67 -11.47
N GLU A 237 28.46 -22.50 -11.88
CA GLU A 237 28.86 -22.04 -13.21
C GLU A 237 28.38 -22.97 -14.33
N GLU A 238 28.20 -24.26 -14.04
CA GLU A 238 27.67 -25.25 -14.99
C GLU A 238 26.21 -24.94 -15.41
N GLU A 239 25.47 -24.23 -14.55
CA GLU A 239 24.07 -23.84 -14.77
C GLU A 239 23.98 -22.42 -15.37
N PHE A 240 25.11 -21.70 -15.50
CA PHE A 240 25.16 -20.29 -15.86
C PHE A 240 24.46 -19.98 -17.18
N LYS A 241 24.47 -20.91 -18.13
CA LYS A 241 23.85 -20.75 -19.45
C LYS A 241 22.35 -20.39 -19.40
N ALA A 242 21.65 -20.79 -18.35
CA ALA A 242 20.22 -20.56 -18.20
C ALA A 242 19.87 -19.36 -17.30
N ILE A 243 20.83 -18.84 -16.52
CA ILE A 243 20.64 -17.81 -15.47
C ILE A 243 20.58 -16.39 -16.04
N ASP A 244 19.49 -15.67 -15.85
CA ASP A 244 19.30 -14.32 -16.41
C ASP A 244 19.52 -13.20 -15.38
N ILE A 245 19.35 -13.52 -14.10
CA ILE A 245 19.49 -12.58 -13.00
C ILE A 245 20.35 -13.25 -11.93
N ILE A 246 21.43 -12.59 -11.49
CA ILE A 246 22.23 -13.02 -10.33
C ILE A 246 22.09 -11.98 -9.23
N ILE A 247 21.74 -12.43 -8.03
CA ILE A 247 21.79 -11.62 -6.81
C ILE A 247 22.89 -12.18 -5.92
N SER A 248 23.94 -11.39 -5.68
CA SER A 248 25.06 -11.78 -4.83
C SER A 248 25.00 -11.07 -3.48
N SER A 249 25.23 -11.80 -2.40
CA SER A 249 25.34 -11.27 -1.04
C SER A 249 26.17 -12.22 -0.20
N THR A 250 27.46 -12.38 -0.55
CA THR A 250 28.40 -13.19 0.22
C THR A 250 29.31 -12.35 1.12
N SER A 251 30.14 -13.04 1.91
CA SER A 251 31.21 -12.45 2.70
C SER A 251 32.60 -12.73 2.10
N ALA A 252 32.67 -12.96 0.79
CA ALA A 252 33.94 -13.23 0.12
C ALA A 252 34.85 -11.99 0.18
N PRO A 253 36.15 -12.15 0.48
CA PRO A 253 37.11 -11.05 0.47
C PRO A 253 37.63 -10.72 -0.95
N HIS A 254 37.12 -11.40 -1.98
CA HIS A 254 37.54 -11.31 -3.38
C HIS A 254 36.33 -11.45 -4.30
N TYR A 255 36.46 -10.96 -5.54
CA TYR A 255 35.42 -11.11 -6.55
C TYR A 255 35.17 -12.59 -6.88
N LEU A 256 33.90 -13.01 -6.81
CA LEU A 256 33.42 -14.30 -7.29
C LEU A 256 33.24 -14.32 -8.81
N LEU A 257 32.88 -13.15 -9.37
CA LEU A 257 32.75 -12.89 -10.80
C LEU A 257 33.68 -11.75 -11.21
N THR A 258 34.79 -12.10 -11.86
CA THR A 258 35.67 -11.15 -12.54
C THR A 258 35.24 -10.96 -13.99
N ARG A 259 35.66 -9.86 -14.63
CA ARG A 259 35.36 -9.60 -16.05
C ARG A 259 35.76 -10.76 -16.96
N ASP A 260 37.00 -11.25 -16.84
CA ASP A 260 37.53 -12.30 -17.72
C ASP A 260 36.73 -13.61 -17.57
N LYS A 261 36.38 -13.95 -16.32
CA LYS A 261 35.57 -15.12 -16.00
C LYS A 261 34.17 -14.99 -16.58
N LEU A 262 33.53 -13.85 -16.37
CA LEU A 262 32.20 -13.58 -16.91
C LEU A 262 32.20 -13.60 -18.45
N GLN A 263 33.21 -13.01 -19.09
CA GLN A 263 33.35 -13.00 -20.53
C GLN A 263 33.47 -14.41 -21.13
N ALA A 264 34.17 -15.32 -20.44
CA ALA A 264 34.24 -16.72 -20.85
C ALA A 264 32.85 -17.39 -20.77
N LEU A 265 32.13 -17.20 -19.65
CA LEU A 265 30.81 -17.79 -19.43
C LEU A 265 29.73 -17.25 -20.39
N LEU A 266 29.81 -15.98 -20.79
CA LEU A 266 28.86 -15.36 -21.73
C LEU A 266 28.91 -15.99 -23.13
N ARG A 267 30.02 -16.60 -23.54
CA ARG A 267 30.16 -17.26 -24.86
C ARG A 267 29.11 -18.35 -25.08
N GLU A 268 28.61 -18.95 -24.00
CA GLU A 268 27.63 -20.04 -24.05
C GLU A 268 26.17 -19.54 -24.03
N ARG A 269 25.95 -18.24 -23.75
CA ARG A 269 24.63 -17.63 -23.56
C ARG A 269 24.11 -16.85 -24.78
N GLY A 270 24.96 -16.60 -25.77
CA GLY A 270 24.62 -15.70 -26.88
C GLY A 270 24.44 -14.25 -26.40
N HIS A 271 23.54 -13.49 -27.04
CA HIS A 271 23.31 -12.06 -26.75
C HIS A 271 22.16 -11.80 -25.75
N ARG A 272 21.81 -12.79 -24.90
CA ARG A 272 20.76 -12.60 -23.89
C ARG A 272 21.22 -11.64 -22.80
N PRO A 273 20.38 -10.67 -22.38
CA PRO A 273 20.67 -9.80 -21.25
C PRO A 273 20.98 -10.59 -19.96
N LEU A 274 21.91 -10.07 -19.17
CA LEU A 274 22.26 -10.58 -17.85
C LEU A 274 22.25 -9.43 -16.85
N LEU A 275 21.41 -9.55 -15.81
CA LEU A 275 21.36 -8.60 -14.71
C LEU A 275 22.15 -9.16 -13.51
N LEU A 276 23.10 -8.38 -13.01
CA LEU A 276 23.94 -8.69 -11.86
C LEU A 276 23.67 -7.66 -10.75
N VAL A 277 23.14 -8.13 -9.63
CA VAL A 277 22.80 -7.32 -8.45
C VAL A 277 23.75 -7.71 -7.31
N ASP A 278 24.74 -6.87 -7.05
CA ASP A 278 25.77 -7.11 -6.03
C ASP A 278 25.45 -6.36 -4.73
N ILE A 279 24.96 -7.10 -3.74
CA ILE A 279 24.61 -6.60 -2.41
C ILE A 279 25.72 -6.91 -1.40
N ALA A 280 26.86 -7.47 -1.83
CA ALA A 280 27.96 -7.83 -0.95
C ALA A 280 28.86 -6.64 -0.63
N VAL A 281 29.38 -6.63 0.60
CA VAL A 281 30.40 -5.68 1.05
C VAL A 281 31.45 -6.46 1.86
N PRO A 282 32.67 -6.68 1.33
CA PRO A 282 33.19 -6.27 0.02
C PRO A 282 32.42 -6.87 -1.18
N ARG A 283 32.52 -6.22 -2.34
CA ARG A 283 31.81 -6.61 -3.57
C ARG A 283 32.19 -8.02 -4.04
N ASP A 284 31.20 -8.77 -4.50
CA ASP A 284 31.37 -10.09 -5.10
C ASP A 284 31.62 -10.00 -6.61
N ILE A 285 31.23 -8.90 -7.25
CA ILE A 285 31.26 -8.72 -8.70
C ILE A 285 32.20 -7.56 -9.05
N ASP A 286 33.13 -7.84 -9.95
CA ASP A 286 34.01 -6.83 -10.50
C ASP A 286 33.22 -5.80 -11.31
N SER A 287 33.37 -4.50 -11.01
CA SER A 287 32.67 -3.42 -11.71
C SER A 287 33.00 -3.36 -13.20
N ASP A 288 34.15 -3.88 -13.63
CA ASP A 288 34.53 -3.94 -15.04
C ASP A 288 33.66 -4.93 -15.86
N CYS A 289 32.88 -5.78 -15.19
CA CYS A 289 31.86 -6.61 -15.83
C CYS A 289 30.79 -5.77 -16.56
N ASN A 290 30.50 -4.56 -16.08
CA ASN A 290 29.50 -3.68 -16.69
C ASN A 290 29.92 -3.11 -18.06
N GLN A 291 31.18 -3.34 -18.46
CA GLN A 291 31.69 -2.96 -19.78
C GLN A 291 31.43 -4.04 -20.84
N LEU A 292 30.91 -5.21 -20.45
CA LEU A 292 30.56 -6.29 -21.36
C LEU A 292 29.18 -6.03 -21.96
N GLU A 293 29.02 -6.36 -23.25
CA GLU A 293 27.74 -6.17 -23.94
C GLU A 293 26.63 -7.03 -23.31
N ASN A 294 25.44 -6.44 -23.17
CA ASN A 294 24.26 -7.06 -22.58
C ASN A 294 24.42 -7.51 -21.12
N VAL A 295 25.40 -6.96 -20.39
CA VAL A 295 25.57 -7.16 -18.95
C VAL A 295 25.25 -5.86 -18.22
N TYR A 296 24.42 -5.95 -17.19
CA TYR A 296 24.02 -4.82 -16.35
C TYR A 296 24.40 -5.13 -14.91
N VAL A 297 25.33 -4.35 -14.35
CA VAL A 297 25.82 -4.54 -12.98
C VAL A 297 25.37 -3.38 -12.10
N TYR A 298 24.71 -3.71 -11.00
CA TYR A 298 24.29 -2.75 -9.98
C TYR A 298 24.77 -3.21 -8.62
N ASN A 299 25.47 -2.33 -7.91
CA ASN A 299 25.88 -2.58 -6.53
C ASN A 299 24.88 -1.98 -5.52
N ILE A 300 25.09 -2.24 -4.23
CA ILE A 300 24.23 -1.73 -3.17
C ILE A 300 24.08 -0.20 -3.17
N ASP A 301 25.13 0.56 -3.48
CA ASP A 301 25.09 2.03 -3.52
C ASP A 301 24.28 2.54 -4.73
N ASP A 302 24.37 1.87 -5.89
CA ASP A 302 23.56 2.18 -7.07
C ASP A 302 22.08 1.97 -6.76
N LEU A 303 21.74 0.84 -6.14
CA LEU A 303 20.37 0.50 -5.75
C LEU A 303 19.83 1.49 -4.72
N GLN A 304 20.65 1.94 -3.77
CA GLN A 304 20.29 2.97 -2.80
C GLN A 304 20.08 4.33 -3.47
N THR A 305 20.90 4.69 -4.45
CA THR A 305 20.76 5.94 -5.22
C THR A 305 19.45 5.95 -5.99
N ILE A 306 19.13 4.85 -6.68
CA ILE A 306 17.87 4.69 -7.42
C ILE A 306 16.67 4.71 -6.45
N ALA A 307 16.78 4.02 -5.31
CA ALA A 307 15.76 4.08 -4.26
C ALA A 307 15.52 5.52 -3.76
N GLY A 308 16.60 6.31 -3.59
CA GLY A 308 16.51 7.72 -3.22
C GLY A 308 15.85 8.60 -4.29
N GLN A 309 16.12 8.36 -5.57
CA GLN A 309 15.45 9.06 -6.67
C GLN A 309 13.94 8.77 -6.70
N TYR A 310 13.55 7.53 -6.44
CA TYR A 310 12.14 7.16 -6.31
C TYR A 310 11.47 7.80 -5.09
N LEU A 311 12.20 8.01 -3.99
CA LEU A 311 11.69 8.73 -2.82
C LEU A 311 11.35 10.20 -3.17
N GLU A 312 12.21 10.88 -3.91
CA GLU A 312 11.97 12.26 -4.35
C GLU A 312 10.85 12.37 -5.39
N GLN A 313 10.78 11.43 -6.35
CA GLN A 313 9.62 11.31 -7.24
C GLN A 313 8.33 11.08 -6.44
N ARG A 314 8.38 10.29 -5.37
CA ARG A 314 7.22 10.03 -4.51
C ARG A 314 6.75 11.26 -3.75
N LYS A 315 7.64 12.15 -3.31
CA LYS A 315 7.24 13.44 -2.71
C LYS A 315 6.50 14.33 -3.71
N ALA A 316 7.00 14.40 -4.95
CA ALA A 316 6.34 15.14 -6.01
C ALA A 316 4.97 14.53 -6.38
N GLU A 317 4.88 13.20 -6.46
CA GLU A 317 3.64 12.47 -6.70
C GLU A 317 2.64 12.61 -5.54
N LEU A 318 3.11 12.61 -4.29
CA LEU A 318 2.29 12.88 -3.12
C LEU A 318 1.68 14.28 -3.18
N ALA A 319 2.49 15.30 -3.47
CA ALA A 319 1.99 16.66 -3.64
C ALA A 319 0.96 16.76 -4.78
N HIS A 320 1.15 16.01 -5.88
CA HIS A 320 0.19 15.93 -6.97
C HIS A 320 -1.12 15.25 -6.53
N CYS A 321 -1.04 14.14 -5.80
CA CYS A 321 -2.21 13.45 -5.23
C CYS A 321 -2.98 14.36 -4.26
N GLU A 322 -2.28 15.07 -3.37
CA GLU A 322 -2.87 15.99 -2.40
C GLU A 322 -3.61 17.14 -3.09
N LYS A 323 -3.02 17.72 -4.13
CA LYS A 323 -3.67 18.75 -4.94
C LYS A 323 -4.95 18.23 -5.58
N LEU A 324 -4.90 17.05 -6.20
CA LEU A 324 -6.05 16.43 -6.86
C LEU A 324 -7.16 16.08 -5.85
N ILE A 325 -6.80 15.56 -4.67
CA ILE A 325 -7.74 15.29 -3.58
C ILE A 325 -8.41 16.59 -3.11
N ALA A 326 -7.64 17.65 -2.87
CA ALA A 326 -8.15 18.94 -2.44
C ALA A 326 -9.14 19.54 -3.46
N GLU A 327 -8.78 19.52 -4.75
CA GLU A 327 -9.65 19.97 -5.84
C GLU A 327 -10.99 19.19 -5.85
N LYS A 328 -10.93 17.86 -5.72
CA LYS A 328 -12.13 17.00 -5.77
C LYS A 328 -12.98 17.12 -4.50
N ARG A 329 -12.35 17.37 -3.36
CA ARG A 329 -13.02 17.64 -2.08
C ARG A 329 -13.82 18.93 -2.17
N ASP A 330 -13.18 20.00 -2.66
CA ASP A 330 -13.83 21.30 -2.79
C ASP A 330 -14.97 21.25 -3.82
N GLU A 331 -14.80 20.53 -4.94
CA GLU A 331 -15.86 20.25 -5.92
C GLU A 331 -17.08 19.57 -5.26
N LEU A 332 -16.85 18.54 -4.43
CA LEU A 332 -17.92 17.84 -3.73
C LEU A 332 -18.63 18.75 -2.72
N LEU A 333 -17.88 19.41 -1.83
CA LEU A 333 -18.45 20.26 -0.78
C LEU A 333 -19.24 21.43 -1.35
N ASN A 334 -18.78 22.06 -2.43
CA ASN A 334 -19.52 23.10 -3.13
C ASN A 334 -20.80 22.55 -3.80
N GLY A 335 -20.74 21.35 -4.39
CA GLY A 335 -21.89 20.64 -4.94
C GLY A 335 -22.94 20.28 -3.89
N LEU A 336 -22.53 20.03 -2.65
CA LEU A 336 -23.42 19.77 -1.53
C LEU A 336 -24.09 21.04 -1.00
N LYS A 337 -23.36 22.17 -0.93
CA LYS A 337 -23.88 23.48 -0.49
C LYS A 337 -24.88 24.11 -1.48
N SER A 338 -24.66 23.92 -2.78
CA SER A 338 -25.46 24.52 -3.86
C SER A 338 -26.83 23.88 -4.10
N ARG A 339 -27.17 22.79 -3.40
CA ARG A 339 -28.50 22.20 -3.41
C ARG A 339 -29.19 22.46 -2.06
N PRO A 340 -29.88 23.60 -1.88
CA PRO A 340 -30.79 23.73 -0.77
C PRO A 340 -31.93 22.73 -0.94
N ASP A 341 -32.35 22.23 0.22
CA ASP A 341 -33.38 21.24 0.46
C ASP A 341 -34.60 21.38 -0.48
N ARG A 342 -34.81 20.41 -1.38
CA ARG A 342 -36.01 20.36 -2.24
C ARG A 342 -37.31 20.28 -1.42
N THR A 343 -37.19 19.97 -0.14
CA THR A 343 -38.28 19.86 0.83
C THR A 343 -38.89 21.23 1.19
N GLN A 344 -38.16 22.35 1.07
CA GLN A 344 -38.72 23.69 1.33
C GLN A 344 -39.45 24.32 0.14
N LEU A 345 -39.29 23.79 -1.08
CA LEU A 345 -40.03 24.26 -2.27
C LEU A 345 -41.46 23.71 -2.32
N GLY A 346 -41.70 22.52 -1.77
CA GLY A 346 -43.06 21.95 -1.67
C GLY A 346 -43.97 22.71 -0.70
N PHE A 347 -43.44 23.09 0.47
CA PHE A 347 -44.21 23.86 1.47
C PHE A 347 -44.57 25.28 1.03
N ARG A 348 -43.80 25.89 0.12
CA ARG A 348 -44.13 27.21 -0.45
C ARG A 348 -45.15 27.16 -1.59
N GLN A 349 -45.34 26.00 -2.23
CA GLN A 349 -46.39 25.84 -3.24
C GLN A 349 -47.75 25.57 -2.60
N GLU A 350 -47.82 24.80 -1.50
CA GLU A 350 -49.09 24.57 -0.79
C GLU A 350 -49.63 25.82 -0.06
N GLN A 351 -48.76 26.74 0.39
CA GLN A 351 -49.20 28.03 0.98
C GLN A 351 -49.54 29.11 -0.06
N ALA A 352 -49.25 28.88 -1.34
CA ALA A 352 -49.65 29.78 -2.43
C ALA A 352 -50.95 29.33 -3.11
N GLU A 353 -51.42 28.12 -2.82
CA GLU A 353 -52.67 27.54 -3.34
C GLU A 353 -53.80 27.44 -2.29
N ALA A 354 -53.57 27.94 -1.07
CA ALA A 354 -54.57 28.16 -0.03
C ALA A 354 -54.77 29.66 0.20
#